data_AF-A0A8T7A7Y8-F1
#
_entry.id   AF-A0A8T7A7Y8-F1
#
_cell.length_a   1.000
_cell.length_b   1.000
_cell.length_c   1.000
_cell.angle_alpha   90.00
_cell.angle_beta   90.00
_cell.angle_gamma   90.00
#
_symmetry.space_group_name_H-M   'P 1'
#
loop_
_entity.id
_entity.type
_entity.pdbx_description
1 polymer ?
#
loop_
_entity_poly.entity_id
_entity_poly.type
_entity_poly.pdbx_seq_one_letter_code
_entity_poly.pdbx_strand_id
1 'polypeptide(L)' 'HIAVIKTTDNCYSEFELYIQEQHPYELPEIISTPITGGSKNYLDWLMNGLQTN' A
#
# COMPACT_ATOMS: atom_id res chain seq x y z
N HIS A 1 -11.25 -12.75 -3.67
CA HIS A 1 -10.86 -12.67 -2.24
C HIS A 1 -10.40 -11.26 -1.95
N ILE A 2 -10.55 -10.78 -0.71
CA ILE A 2 -10.10 -9.43 -0.31
C ILE A 2 -8.62 -9.49 0.07
N ALA A 3 -7.84 -8.53 -0.39
CA ALA A 3 -6.44 -8.34 -0.02
C ALA A 3 -6.29 -7.10 0.87
N VAL A 4 -5.37 -7.15 1.84
CA VAL A 4 -5.04 -6.01 2.71
C VAL A 4 -3.55 -5.73 2.64
N ILE A 5 -3.21 -4.65 1.95
CA ILE A 5 -1.82 -4.28 1.63
C ILE A 5 -1.44 -3.05 2.46
N LYS A 6 -0.18 -2.99 2.89
CA LYS A 6 0.36 -1.92 3.73
C LYS A 6 1.44 -1.23 2.91
N THR A 7 1.31 0.08 2.78
CA THR A 7 2.25 0.92 2.03
C THR A 7 2.32 2.29 2.70
N THR A 8 3.12 3.18 2.15
CA THR A 8 3.20 4.59 2.58
C THR A 8 2.46 5.49 1.60
N ASP A 9 2.11 6.69 2.05
CA ASP A 9 1.49 7.71 1.19
C ASP A 9 2.38 8.05 -0.02
N ASN A 10 3.70 8.04 0.17
CA ASN A 10 4.66 8.31 -0.92
C ASN A 10 4.62 7.24 -2.02
N CYS A 11 4.31 5.99 -1.67
CA CYS A 11 4.23 4.87 -2.61
C CYS A 11 2.81 4.63 -3.13
N TYR A 12 1.79 5.31 -2.58
CA TYR A 12 0.39 5.00 -2.86
C TYR A 12 0.03 5.19 -4.33
N SER A 13 0.37 6.35 -4.92
CA SER A 13 -0.03 6.67 -6.29
C SER A 13 0.55 5.69 -7.32
N GLU A 14 1.82 5.34 -7.18
CA GLU A 14 2.47 4.35 -8.07
C GLU A 14 1.87 2.95 -7.87
N PHE A 15 1.58 2.59 -6.62
CA PHE A 15 0.96 1.31 -6.30
C PHE A 15 -0.48 1.20 -6.84
N GLU A 16 -1.30 2.25 -6.71
CA GLU A 16 -2.67 2.28 -7.25
C GLU A 16 -2.67 2.09 -8.76
N LEU A 17 -1.80 2.81 -9.48
CA LEU A 17 -1.63 2.66 -10.93
C LEU A 17 -1.22 1.23 -11.30
N TYR A 18 -0.24 0.65 -10.59
CA TYR A 18 0.18 -0.72 -10.83
C TYR A 18 -0.98 -1.72 -10.67
N ILE A 19 -1.79 -1.57 -9.62
CA ILE A 19 -2.96 -2.43 -9.43
C ILE A 19 -3.97 -2.21 -10.56
N GLN A 20 -4.27 -0.98 -10.96
CA GLN A 20 -5.20 -0.70 -12.07
C GLN A 20 -4.74 -1.34 -13.38
N GLU A 21 -3.45 -1.31 -13.69
CA GLU A 21 -2.90 -1.88 -14.93
C GLU A 21 -2.88 -3.41 -14.95
N GLN A 22 -2.62 -4.04 -13.80
CA GLN A 22 -2.43 -5.49 -13.71
C GLN A 22 -3.69 -6.25 -13.29
N HIS A 23 -4.64 -5.57 -12.63
CA HIS A 23 -5.83 -6.24 -12.13
C HIS A 23 -6.76 -6.63 -13.29
N PRO A 24 -7.34 -7.84 -13.31
CA PRO A 24 -8.19 -8.32 -14.41
C PRO A 24 -9.53 -7.58 -14.57
N TYR A 25 -9.84 -6.64 -13.68
CA TYR A 25 -11.10 -5.89 -13.71
C TYR A 25 -10.84 -4.52 -14.29
N GLU A 26 -11.73 -4.07 -15.17
CA GLU A 26 -11.67 -2.73 -15.77
C GLU A 26 -11.72 -1.62 -14.71
N LEU A 27 -12.42 -1.86 -13.60
CA LEU A 27 -12.53 -0.94 -12.47
C LEU A 27 -12.38 -1.70 -11.15
N PRO A 28 -11.14 -1.91 -10.65
CA PRO A 28 -10.91 -2.57 -9.37
C PRO A 28 -11.32 -1.66 -8.20
N GLU A 29 -11.82 -2.26 -7.11
CA GLU A 29 -12.03 -1.56 -5.84
C GLU A 29 -10.68 -1.35 -5.16
N ILE A 30 -10.30 -0.09 -4.94
CA ILE A 30 -9.08 0.31 -4.24
C ILE A 30 -9.47 1.40 -3.24
N ILE A 31 -9.24 1.14 -1.95
CA ILE A 31 -9.59 2.05 -0.86
C ILE A 31 -8.36 2.18 0.07
N SER A 32 -7.96 3.42 0.36
CA SER A 32 -6.89 3.73 1.31
C SER A 32 -7.47 4.17 2.66
N THR A 33 -6.92 3.66 3.75
CA THR A 33 -7.27 4.05 5.12
C THR A 33 -6.00 4.43 5.89
N PRO A 34 -5.91 5.63 6.47
CA PRO A 34 -4.70 6.06 7.16
C PRO A 34 -4.48 5.28 8.45
N ILE A 35 -3.23 4.84 8.68
CA ILE A 35 -2.80 4.27 9.95
C ILE A 35 -2.36 5.43 10.85
N THR A 36 -3.16 5.77 11.86
CA THR A 36 -2.90 6.90 12.77
C THR A 36 -2.08 6.52 14.01
N GLY A 37 -1.83 5.22 14.23
CA GLY A 37 -1.05 4.71 15.34
C GLY A 37 -0.80 3.21 15.22
N GLY A 38 0.21 2.71 15.95
CA GLY A 38 0.58 1.30 15.93
C GLY A 38 1.86 1.02 16.70
N SER A 39 2.30 -0.24 16.68
CA SER A 39 3.58 -0.62 17.28
C SER A 39 4.73 0.06 16.53
N LYS A 40 5.53 0.85 17.24
CA LYS A 40 6.66 1.59 16.65
C LYS A 40 7.59 0.66 15.86
N ASN A 41 7.98 -0.46 16.44
CA ASN A 41 8.90 -1.40 15.81
C ASN A 41 8.34 -1.99 14.51
N TYR A 42 7.01 -2.23 14.46
CA TYR A 42 6.37 -2.74 13.25
C TYR A 42 6.32 -1.68 12.15
N LEU A 43 5.97 -0.45 12.50
CA LEU A 43 5.94 0.65 11.55
C LEU A 43 7.35 0.97 11.04
N ASP A 44 8.36 0.99 11.91
CA ASP A 44 9.76 1.16 11.50
C ASP A 44 10.21 0.05 10.51
N TRP A 45 9.87 -1.22 10.79
CA TRP A 45 10.14 -2.34 9.89
C TRP A 45 9.46 -2.17 8.53
N LEU A 46 8.18 -1.78 8.52
CA LEU A 46 7.42 -1.55 7.30
C LEU A 46 8.05 -0.43 6.46
N MET A 47 8.40 0.71 7.10
CA MET A 47 9.03 1.85 6.44
C MET A 47 10.39 1.49 5.84
N ASN A 48 11.20 0.71 6.56
CA ASN A 48 12.51 0.27 6.06
C ASN A 48 12.39 -0.69 4.86
N GLY A 49 11.34 -1.50 4.80
CA GLY A 49 11.08 -2.40 3.67
C GLY A 49 10.67 -1.69 2.37
N LEU A 50 10.37 -0.40 2.43
CA LEU A 50 9.94 0.43 1.29
C LEU A 50 11.03 1.39 0.82
N GLN A 51 12.22 1.34 1.41
CA GLN A 51 13.38 2.11 0.94
C GLN A 51 13.96 1.45 -0.32
N THR A 52 13.96 2.18 -1.43
CA THR A 52 14.68 1.80 -2.65
C THR A 52 16.17 2.06 -2.45
N ASN A 53 17.02 1.06 -2.68
CA ASN A 53 18.47 1.27 -2.86
C ASN A 53 18.74 2.03 -4.15
#